data_AF-A0A2W5ZGU9-F1
#
_entry.id   AF-A0A2W5ZGU9-F1
#
_cell.length_a   1.000
_cell.length_b   1.000
_cell.length_c   1.000
_cell.angle_alpha   90.00
_cell.angle_beta   90.00
_cell.angle_gamma   90.00
#
_symmetry.space_group_name_H-M   'P 1'
#
loop_
_entity.id
_entity.type
_entity.pdbx_description
1 polymer ?
#
loop_
_entity_poly.entity_id
_entity_poly.type
_entity_poly.pdbx_seq_one_letter_code
_entity_poly.pdbx_strand_id
1 'polypeptide(L)'
;MSDDDFDLVHGSGNVFRDFGYPDADVRQAKCLLAAEIMKILDARQWSTRKAEEATGISHADFTRIRKVSTDRFTLDRLMLILGKLGQDVELSVTVRPRPQANHPAPVHR
;
A
#
# COMPACT_ATOMS: atom_id res chain seq x y z
N MET A 1 35.92 -5.18 17.55
CA MET A 1 34.55 -4.87 17.11
C MET A 1 34.70 -3.70 16.18
N SER A 2 34.54 -3.93 14.88
CA SER A 2 34.68 -2.86 13.90
C SER A 2 33.43 -1.99 14.00
N ASP A 3 33.62 -0.69 14.24
CA ASP A 3 32.57 0.32 14.11
C ASP A 3 32.24 0.43 12.62
N ASP A 4 31.20 -0.28 12.18
CA ASP A 4 30.59 0.00 10.89
C ASP A 4 29.89 1.37 11.01
N ASP A 5 30.43 2.36 10.30
CA ASP A 5 29.82 3.68 10.09
C ASP A 5 28.53 3.48 9.29
N PHE A 6 27.39 3.41 9.98
CA PHE A 6 26.07 3.40 9.34
C PHE A 6 25.48 4.80 9.35
N ASP A 7 25.33 5.39 8.17
CA ASP A 7 24.61 6.65 8.00
C ASP A 7 23.10 6.46 8.23
N LEU A 8 22.53 7.26 9.13
CA LEU A 8 21.10 7.35 9.34
C LEU A 8 20.46 8.26 8.29
N VAL A 9 19.65 7.68 7.41
CA VAL A 9 18.92 8.42 6.36
C VAL A 9 17.45 8.58 6.74
N HIS A 10 16.93 9.80 6.65
CA HIS A 10 15.49 10.05 6.80
C HIS A 10 14.72 9.55 5.58
N GLY A 11 13.81 8.59 5.79
CA GLY A 11 12.93 8.08 4.74
C GLY A 11 11.95 9.13 4.23
N SER A 12 11.54 9.02 2.96
CA SER A 12 10.66 10.00 2.30
C SER A 12 9.19 9.93 2.74
N GLY A 13 8.86 9.03 3.67
CA GLY A 13 7.50 8.66 4.02
C GLY A 13 6.86 7.67 3.03
N ASN A 14 7.54 7.33 1.93
CA ASN A 14 7.19 6.23 1.04
C ASN A 14 8.36 5.23 0.98
N VAL A 15 8.27 4.16 1.76
CA VAL A 15 9.30 3.12 1.81
C VAL A 15 9.59 2.51 0.43
N PHE A 16 8.59 2.38 -0.43
CA PHE A 16 8.78 1.85 -1.79
C PHE A 16 9.58 2.82 -2.66
N ARG A 17 9.43 4.13 -2.44
CA ARG A 17 10.22 5.13 -3.14
C ARG A 17 11.67 5.10 -2.67
N ASP A 18 11.87 4.95 -1.37
CA ASP A 18 13.20 4.86 -0.76
C ASP A 18 13.97 3.63 -1.29
N PHE A 19 13.27 2.54 -1.61
CA PHE A 19 13.83 1.36 -2.28
C PHE A 19 13.83 1.41 -3.82
N GLY A 20 13.44 2.52 -4.44
CA GLY A 20 13.53 2.71 -5.88
C GLY A 20 12.49 1.95 -6.72
N TYR A 21 11.37 1.52 -6.13
CA TYR A 21 10.31 0.86 -6.89
C TYR A 21 9.65 1.84 -7.90
N PRO A 22 9.54 1.46 -9.18
CA PRO A 22 8.98 2.36 -10.21
C PRO A 22 7.48 2.65 -10.02
N ASP A 23 6.78 1.76 -9.30
CA ASP A 23 5.37 1.84 -8.95
C ASP A 23 5.15 2.20 -7.46
N ALA A 24 6.14 2.83 -6.82
CA ALA A 24 6.16 3.13 -5.39
C ALA A 24 4.88 3.79 -4.86
N ASP A 25 4.34 4.79 -5.56
CA ASP A 25 3.14 5.51 -5.13
C ASP A 25 1.90 4.61 -5.15
N VAL A 26 1.79 3.75 -6.18
CA VAL A 26 0.68 2.80 -6.31
C VAL A 26 0.78 1.72 -5.23
N ARG A 27 1.98 1.19 -4.96
CA ARG A 27 2.20 0.23 -3.87
C ARG A 27 1.81 0.82 -2.53
N GLN A 28 2.29 2.03 -2.22
CA GLN A 28 1.96 2.71 -0.98
C GLN A 28 0.45 2.90 -0.83
N ALA A 29 -0.23 3.42 -1.86
CA ALA A 29 -1.67 3.62 -1.81
C ALA A 29 -2.43 2.32 -1.54
N LYS A 30 -2.05 1.21 -2.19
CA LYS A 30 -2.66 -0.10 -1.93
C LYS A 30 -2.39 -0.60 -0.50
N CYS A 31 -1.16 -0.43 0.00
CA CYS A 31 -0.81 -0.83 1.37
C CYS A 31 -1.60 -0.04 2.41
N LEU A 32 -1.77 1.28 2.22
CA LEU A 32 -2.57 2.12 3.11
C LEU A 32 -4.04 1.68 3.13
N LEU A 33 -4.65 1.47 1.96
CA LEU A 33 -6.04 0.97 1.89
C LEU A 33 -6.18 -0.43 2.51
N ALA A 34 -5.23 -1.34 2.27
CA ALA A 34 -5.22 -2.66 2.89
C ALA A 34 -5.08 -2.58 4.42
N ALA A 35 -4.26 -1.65 4.92
CA ALA A 35 -4.11 -1.41 6.35
C ALA A 35 -5.41 -0.92 6.99
N GLU A 36 -6.15 -0.01 6.34
CA GLU A 36 -7.46 0.42 6.83
C GLU A 36 -8.46 -0.75 6.89
N ILE A 37 -8.49 -1.60 5.86
CA ILE A 37 -9.32 -2.83 5.89
C ILE A 37 -8.93 -3.70 7.09
N MET A 38 -7.64 -3.95 7.32
CA MET A 38 -7.18 -4.75 8.46
C MET A 38 -7.60 -4.15 9.80
N LYS A 39 -7.43 -2.84 9.98
CA LYS A 39 -7.84 -2.12 11.20
C LYS A 39 -9.33 -2.33 11.49
N ILE A 40 -10.19 -2.25 10.48
CA ILE A 40 -11.64 -2.46 10.63
C ILE A 40 -11.94 -3.90 11.04
N LEU A 41 -11.30 -4.88 10.41
CA LEU A 41 -11.49 -6.29 10.75
C LEU A 41 -11.04 -6.57 12.19
N ASP A 42 -9.90 -6.02 12.61
CA ASP A 42 -9.36 -6.18 13.95
C ASP A 42 -10.24 -5.50 15.00
N ALA A 43 -10.69 -4.26 14.75
CA ALA A 43 -11.60 -3.54 15.65
C ALA A 43 -12.95 -4.26 15.84
N ARG A 44 -13.45 -4.92 14.79
CA ARG A 44 -14.68 -5.73 14.86
C ARG A 44 -14.44 -7.15 15.38
N GLN A 45 -13.19 -7.55 15.59
CA GLN A 45 -12.78 -8.92 15.89
C GLN A 45 -13.32 -9.94 14.89
N TRP A 46 -13.28 -9.59 13.59
CA TRP A 46 -13.76 -10.45 12.53
C TRP A 46 -12.66 -11.37 12.03
N SER A 47 -12.98 -12.67 11.99
CA SER A 47 -12.26 -13.62 11.16
C SER A 47 -12.50 -13.29 9.68
N THR A 48 -11.61 -13.76 8.81
CA THR A 48 -11.77 -13.58 7.36
C THR A 48 -13.00 -14.31 6.81
N ARG A 49 -13.48 -15.38 7.48
CA ARG A 49 -14.76 -16.05 7.12
C ARG A 49 -15.98 -15.22 7.55
N LYS A 50 -15.95 -14.65 8.75
CA LYS A 50 -17.00 -13.73 9.21
C LYS A 50 -17.11 -12.50 8.31
N ALA A 51 -15.97 -11.98 7.86
CA ALA A 51 -15.93 -10.88 6.90
C ALA A 51 -16.56 -11.27 5.55
N GLU A 52 -16.34 -12.49 5.07
CA GLU A 52 -17.00 -13.02 3.87
C GLU A 52 -18.50 -13.11 4.05
N GLU A 53 -18.99 -13.69 5.14
CA GLU A 53 -20.42 -13.78 5.46
C GLU A 53 -21.08 -12.39 5.51
N ALA A 54 -20.40 -11.39 6.09
CA ALA A 54 -20.95 -10.05 6.26
C ALA A 54 -20.90 -9.19 4.98
N THR A 55 -19.93 -9.40 4.09
CA THR A 55 -19.67 -8.51 2.95
C THR A 55 -19.90 -9.14 1.59
N GLY A 56 -19.97 -10.47 1.51
CA GLY A 56 -19.98 -11.25 0.28
C GLY A 56 -18.63 -11.27 -0.47
N ILE A 57 -17.57 -10.70 0.10
CA ILE A 57 -16.21 -10.72 -0.47
C ILE A 57 -15.51 -12.00 -0.01
N SER A 58 -14.84 -12.68 -0.93
CA SER A 58 -14.26 -14.00 -0.62
C SER A 58 -13.30 -13.98 0.58
N HIS A 59 -13.34 -15.03 1.39
CA HIS A 59 -12.37 -15.24 2.47
C HIS A 59 -10.92 -15.21 1.96
N ALA A 60 -10.69 -15.68 0.74
CA ALA A 60 -9.37 -15.67 0.09
C ALA A 60 -8.87 -14.23 -0.15
N ASP A 61 -9.74 -13.29 -0.51
CA ASP A 61 -9.38 -11.88 -0.66
C ASP A 61 -8.96 -11.28 0.68
N PHE A 62 -9.76 -11.48 1.74
CA PHE A 62 -9.40 -11.00 3.08
C PHE A 62 -8.09 -11.61 3.61
N THR A 63 -7.84 -12.88 3.29
CA THR A 63 -6.58 -13.54 3.64
C THR A 63 -5.39 -12.90 2.93
N ARG A 64 -5.52 -12.55 1.65
CA ARG A 64 -4.44 -11.86 0.91
C ARG A 64 -4.20 -10.45 1.44
N ILE A 65 -5.27 -9.72 1.78
CA ILE A 65 -5.20 -8.39 2.38
C ILE A 65 -4.43 -8.45 3.71
N ARG A 66 -4.76 -9.41 4.60
CA ARG A 66 -4.04 -9.61 5.87
C ARG A 66 -2.56 -9.96 5.69
N LYS A 67 -2.19 -10.58 4.56
CA LYS A 67 -0.79 -10.87 4.21
C LYS A 67 -0.09 -9.71 3.49
N VAL A 68 -0.75 -8.56 3.33
CA VAL A 68 -0.25 -7.40 2.57
C VAL A 68 0.16 -7.78 1.14
N SER A 69 -0.47 -8.80 0.57
CA SER A 69 -0.25 -9.24 -0.82
C SER A 69 -1.09 -8.38 -1.77
N THR A 70 -0.71 -7.12 -1.92
CA THR A 70 -1.50 -6.10 -2.64
C THR A 70 -1.38 -6.14 -4.16
N ASP A 71 -0.44 -6.91 -4.72
CA ASP A 71 -0.17 -6.94 -6.16
C ASP A 71 -1.40 -7.35 -6.98
N ARG A 72 -2.28 -8.19 -6.40
CA ARG A 72 -3.49 -8.70 -7.04
C ARG A 72 -4.71 -7.77 -6.93
N PHE A 73 -4.61 -6.69 -6.17
CA PHE A 73 -5.71 -5.76 -5.97
C PHE A 73 -5.47 -4.47 -6.74
N THR A 74 -6.52 -3.97 -7.40
CA THR A 74 -6.58 -2.58 -7.85
C THR A 74 -6.95 -1.69 -6.67
N LEU A 75 -6.68 -0.38 -6.77
CA LEU A 75 -7.15 0.59 -5.77
C LEU A 75 -8.67 0.57 -5.67
N ASP A 76 -9.36 0.55 -6.82
CA ASP A 76 -10.82 0.42 -6.91
C ASP A 76 -11.36 -0.77 -6.12
N ARG A 77 -10.76 -1.96 -6.28
CA ARG A 77 -11.20 -3.15 -5.55
C ARG A 77 -11.04 -2.99 -4.03
N LEU A 78 -9.98 -2.36 -3.55
CA LEU A 78 -9.79 -2.10 -2.12
C LEU A 78 -10.80 -1.08 -1.59
N MET A 79 -11.08 -0.01 -2.35
CA MET A 79 -12.10 0.97 -2.00
C MET A 79 -13.50 0.36 -1.96
N LEU A 80 -13.82 -0.55 -2.89
CA LEU A 80 -15.08 -1.30 -2.87
C LEU A 80 -15.21 -2.17 -1.62
N ILE A 81 -14.13 -2.82 -1.17
CA ILE A 81 -14.13 -3.62 0.06
C ILE A 81 -14.36 -2.72 1.29
N LEU A 82 -13.75 -1.54 1.35
CA LEU A 82 -14.03 -0.55 2.40
C LEU A 82 -15.51 -0.12 2.41
N GLY A 83 -16.08 0.14 1.23
CA GLY A 83 -17.52 0.43 1.08
C GLY A 83 -18.40 -0.72 1.58
N LYS A 84 -18.05 -1.98 1.26
CA LYS A 84 -18.77 -3.16 1.76
C LYS A 84 -18.60 -3.38 3.27
N LEU A 85 -17.53 -2.85 3.85
CA LEU A 85 -17.35 -2.78 5.30
C LEU A 85 -18.11 -1.60 5.93
N GLY A 86 -18.85 -0.81 5.16
CA GLY A 86 -19.63 0.33 5.65
C GLY A 86 -18.76 1.52 5.97
N GLN A 87 -17.72 1.77 5.18
CA GLN A 87 -16.90 2.97 5.26
C GLN A 87 -17.11 3.84 4.04
N ASP A 88 -17.11 5.14 4.24
CA ASP A 88 -17.02 6.12 3.16
C ASP A 88 -15.55 6.40 2.87
N VAL A 89 -15.18 6.38 1.59
CA VAL A 89 -13.80 6.62 1.14
C VAL A 89 -13.76 7.92 0.36
N GLU A 90 -12.99 8.89 0.85
CA GLU A 90 -12.68 10.14 0.15
C GLU A 90 -11.29 10.06 -0.50
N LEU A 91 -11.21 10.39 -1.79
CA LEU A 91 -9.96 10.39 -2.55
C LEU A 91 -9.71 11.77 -3.16
N SER A 92 -8.63 12.42 -2.72
CA SER A 92 -8.11 13.64 -3.35
C SER A 92 -6.95 13.31 -4.28
N VAL A 93 -7.05 13.75 -5.55
CA VAL A 93 -5.99 13.55 -6.55
C VAL A 93 -5.41 14.91 -6.94
N THR A 94 -4.10 15.07 -6.75
CA THR A 94 -3.36 16.24 -7.24
C THR A 94 -2.36 15.78 -8.29
N VAL A 95 -2.47 16.34 -9.50
CA VAL A 95 -1.55 16.04 -10.61
C VAL A 95 -0.54 17.16 -10.75
N ARG A 96 0.74 16.80 -10.85
CA ARG A 96 1.84 17.74 -11.09
C ARG A 96 2.75 17.19 -12.20
N PRO A 97 3.42 18.05 -12.99
CA PRO A 97 4.44 17.61 -13.93
C PRO A 97 5.50 16.79 -13.19
N ARG A 98 5.87 15.64 -13.75
CA ARG A 98 7.00 14.85 -13.24
C ARG A 98 8.28 15.61 -13.54
N PRO A 99 9.12 15.98 -12.54
CA PRO A 99 10.42 16.55 -12.82
C PRO A 99 11.18 15.57 -13.72
N GLN A 100 11.69 16.05 -14.85
CA GLN A 100 12.62 15.23 -15.63
C GLN A 100 13.82 14.95 -14.72
N ALA A 101 14.04 13.67 -14.41
CA ALA A 101 15.28 13.27 -13.78
C ALA A 101 16.39 13.58 -14.78
N ASN A 102 17.15 14.66 -14.53
CA ASN A 102 18.46 14.86 -15.15
C ASN A 102 19.30 13.66 -14.74
N HIS A 103 19.25 12.59 -15.53
CA HIS A 103 20.24 11.54 -15.46
C HIS A 103 21.54 12.18 -15.98
N PRO A 104 22.58 12.36 -15.15
CA PRO A 104 23.90 12.56 -15.72
C PRO A 104 24.17 11.34 -16.62
N ALA A 105 24.49 11.61 -17.89
CA ALA A 105 24.78 10.57 -18.87
C ALA A 105 25.77 9.55 -18.28
N PRO A 106 25.61 8.24 -18.58
CA PRO A 106 26.56 7.24 -18.13
C PRO A 106 27.94 7.63 -18.64
N VAL A 107 28.85 7.93 -17.72
CA VAL A 107 30.27 8.12 -18.01
C VAL A 107 30.81 6.73 -18.32
N HIS A 108 30.83 6.36 -19.60
CA HIS A 108 31.59 5.21 -20.05
C HIS A 108 33.08 5.47 -19.81
N ARG A 109 33.70 4.64 -18.96
CA ARG A 109 35.14 4.38 -18.96
C ARG A 109 35.39 3.01 -19.56
#